data_AF-A0A2R7JDF5-F1
#
_entry.id   AF-A0A2R7JDF5-F1
#
_cell.length_a   1.000
_cell.length_b   1.000
_cell.length_c   1.000
_cell.angle_alpha   90.00
_cell.angle_beta   90.00
_cell.angle_gamma   90.00
#
_symmetry.space_group_name_H-M   'P 1'
#
loop_
_entity.id
_entity.type
_entity.pdbx_description
1 polymer ?
#
loop_
_entity_poly.entity_id
_entity_poly.type
_entity_poly.pdbx_seq_one_letter_code
_entity_poly.pdbx_strand_id
1 'polypeptide(L)'
;TANGAASAAETSVASTTSNASEPLNTTVQTGGGSAFAWLATLFDAPKPAAVETPIDVPDPGTPDPRAATRVQSFSCDGALTASRLLMCTRWDLATADYNLALSYKNALVRARNPRALRRARALWLQQLDALGGDAARIQKHIEAFQRTITAA
;
A
#
# COMPACT_ATOMS: atom_id res chain seq x y z
N THR A 1 -50.51 24.09 34.51
CA THR A 1 -50.50 25.48 35.04
C THR A 1 -49.15 25.68 35.69
N ALA A 2 -48.11 26.14 34.98
CA ALA A 2 -47.86 27.42 34.32
C ALA A 2 -46.87 28.26 35.13
N ASN A 3 -45.94 28.87 34.39
CA ASN A 3 -45.01 29.97 34.69
C ASN A 3 -43.54 29.53 34.88
N GLY A 4 -42.57 29.95 34.06
CA GLY A 4 -42.56 30.90 32.94
C GLY A 4 -41.36 31.88 33.04
N ALA A 5 -40.69 32.07 31.90
CA ALA A 5 -39.79 33.17 31.48
C ALA A 5 -38.45 33.35 32.25
N ALA A 6 -37.24 33.33 31.65
CA ALA A 6 -36.66 33.91 30.41
C ALA A 6 -36.15 35.37 30.53
N SER A 7 -35.02 35.59 29.85
CA SER A 7 -34.30 36.83 29.50
C SER A 7 -33.20 37.31 30.47
N ALA A 8 -32.07 37.89 30.05
CA ALA A 8 -31.27 37.99 28.82
C ALA A 8 -30.12 38.99 29.11
N ALA A 9 -29.19 39.15 28.16
CA ALA A 9 -28.13 40.17 28.01
C ALA A 9 -26.76 39.82 28.65
N GLU A 10 -25.77 39.39 27.87
CA GLU A 10 -24.85 40.18 27.00
C GLU A 10 -23.78 40.94 27.80
N THR A 11 -22.50 40.65 27.57
CA THR A 11 -21.55 41.55 26.87
C THR A 11 -20.12 40.98 26.96
N SER A 12 -19.45 40.98 25.81
CA SER A 12 -18.05 40.65 25.53
C SER A 12 -17.00 41.29 26.44
N VAL A 13 -15.79 40.73 26.46
CA VAL A 13 -14.51 41.39 26.08
C VAL A 13 -13.38 40.34 26.06
N ALA A 14 -12.62 40.36 24.97
CA ALA A 14 -11.39 39.58 24.78
C ALA A 14 -10.21 40.14 25.59
N SER A 15 -9.26 39.29 26.00
CA SER A 15 -7.81 39.49 25.77
C SER A 15 -6.96 38.41 26.45
N THR A 16 -6.20 37.73 25.60
CA THR A 16 -4.89 37.07 25.76
C THR A 16 -4.13 37.27 27.08
N THR A 17 -3.67 36.18 27.70
CA THR A 17 -2.23 35.95 27.92
C THR A 17 -1.93 34.51 28.32
N SER A 18 -0.80 34.06 27.78
CA SER A 18 -0.13 32.78 27.85
C SER A 18 0.00 32.19 29.25
N ASN A 19 -0.21 30.88 29.39
CA ASN A 19 0.61 30.13 30.33
C ASN A 19 0.92 28.73 29.81
N ALA A 20 2.19 28.38 29.94
CA ALA A 20 2.80 27.18 29.45
C ALA A 20 2.18 25.93 30.08
N SER A 21 1.90 24.92 29.26
CA SER A 21 1.79 23.54 29.69
C SER A 21 2.16 22.69 28.49
N GLU A 22 3.37 22.17 28.50
CA GLU A 22 3.82 21.09 27.63
C GLU A 22 2.81 19.94 27.69
N PRO A 23 2.32 19.43 26.55
CA PRO A 23 2.08 18.02 26.42
C PRO A 23 3.32 17.40 25.79
N LEU A 24 3.89 16.45 26.55
CA LEU A 24 4.91 15.51 26.12
C LEU A 24 4.78 15.21 24.62
N ASN A 25 5.89 15.43 23.91
CA ASN A 25 6.20 14.80 22.63
C ASN A 25 6.16 13.28 22.81
N THR A 26 4.96 12.72 22.86
CA THR A 26 4.72 11.29 22.70
C THR A 26 4.77 11.06 21.20
N THR A 27 5.99 10.87 20.71
CA THR A 27 6.21 10.16 19.46
C THR A 27 5.42 8.87 19.57
N VAL A 28 4.30 8.79 18.85
CA VAL A 28 3.50 7.57 18.74
C VAL A 28 4.35 6.55 17.99
N GLN A 29 5.22 5.86 18.73
CA GLN A 29 5.68 4.52 18.40
C GLN A 29 4.55 3.56 18.76
N THR A 30 3.58 3.46 17.86
CA THR A 30 2.59 2.38 17.83
C THR A 30 2.51 2.00 16.36
N GLY A 31 3.14 0.92 15.93
CA GLY A 31 2.76 -0.43 16.34
C GLY A 31 2.36 -1.14 15.05
N GLY A 32 3.34 -1.75 14.40
CA GLY A 32 3.15 -2.48 13.17
C GLY A 32 4.26 -3.49 13.06
N GLY A 33 4.18 -4.53 13.89
CA GLY A 33 4.98 -5.74 13.77
C GLY A 33 4.77 -6.32 12.38
N SER A 34 5.51 -5.78 11.42
CA SER A 34 5.34 -6.12 10.02
C SER A 34 5.97 -7.48 9.87
N ALA A 35 5.19 -8.46 9.41
CA ALA A 35 5.63 -9.82 9.10
C ALA A 35 6.77 -9.91 8.05
N PHE A 36 7.38 -8.77 7.72
CA PHE A 36 8.46 -8.52 6.77
C PHE A 36 9.67 -7.85 7.44
N ALA A 37 9.68 -7.63 8.76
CA ALA A 37 10.84 -7.09 9.47
C ALA A 37 12.09 -7.98 9.31
N TRP A 38 11.89 -9.30 9.16
CA TRP A 38 12.96 -10.26 8.87
C TRP A 38 13.43 -10.23 7.41
N LEU A 39 12.71 -9.61 6.46
CA LEU A 39 13.20 -9.49 5.08
C LEU A 39 14.33 -8.47 4.96
N ALA A 40 14.37 -7.46 5.83
CA ALA A 40 15.39 -6.41 5.80
C ALA A 40 16.81 -6.95 6.09
N THR A 41 16.94 -8.09 6.76
CA THR A 41 18.25 -8.70 7.08
C THR A 41 18.86 -9.48 5.91
N LEU A 42 18.19 -9.57 4.76
CA LEU A 42 18.62 -10.44 3.65
C LEU A 42 19.55 -9.75 2.65
N PHE A 43 19.80 -8.44 2.79
CA PHE A 43 20.36 -7.62 1.73
C PHE A 43 21.35 -6.56 2.25
N ASP A 44 22.41 -6.30 1.47
CA ASP A 44 23.46 -5.30 1.74
C ASP A 44 23.94 -4.68 0.40
N ALA A 45 24.04 -3.34 0.34
CA ALA A 45 24.58 -2.47 -0.74
C ALA A 45 23.70 -2.14 -2.00
N PRO A 46 24.13 -1.21 -2.89
CA PRO A 46 23.56 0.14 -3.06
C PRO A 46 22.58 0.32 -4.25
N LYS A 47 21.80 1.41 -4.15
CA LYS A 47 20.67 1.82 -5.00
C LYS A 47 21.07 2.31 -6.41
N PRO A 48 20.52 1.74 -7.50
CA PRO A 48 20.54 2.40 -8.81
C PRO A 48 19.24 3.18 -9.08
N ALA A 49 19.38 4.27 -9.84
CA ALA A 49 18.31 5.16 -10.28
C ALA A 49 17.53 4.56 -11.47
N ALA A 50 16.21 4.68 -11.44
CA ALA A 50 15.31 4.22 -12.51
C ALA A 50 15.04 5.36 -13.51
N VAL A 51 15.02 5.02 -14.79
CA VAL A 51 14.60 5.87 -15.91
C VAL A 51 13.21 5.42 -16.33
N GLU A 52 12.22 6.31 -16.28
CA GLU A 52 10.84 6.06 -16.72
C GLU A 52 10.61 6.62 -18.14
N THR A 53 10.11 5.78 -19.04
CA THR A 53 9.52 6.22 -20.32
C THR A 53 7.99 6.28 -20.21
N PRO A 54 7.31 7.29 -20.78
CA PRO A 54 5.86 7.41 -20.67
C PRO A 54 5.15 6.31 -21.46
N ILE A 55 4.29 5.55 -20.78
CA ILE A 55 3.36 4.61 -21.39
C ILE A 55 1.98 5.28 -21.34
N ASP A 56 1.25 5.28 -22.46
CA ASP A 56 -0.15 5.70 -22.52
C ASP A 56 -0.97 4.86 -21.52
N VAL A 57 -1.50 5.50 -20.48
CA VAL A 57 -2.21 4.83 -19.38
C VAL A 57 -3.72 4.97 -19.62
N PRO A 58 -4.45 3.86 -19.84
CA PRO A 58 -5.91 3.86 -19.83
C PRO A 58 -6.46 4.45 -18.52
N ASP A 59 -7.65 5.04 -18.58
CA ASP A 59 -8.33 5.67 -17.44
C ASP A 59 -8.34 4.76 -16.19
N PRO A 60 -7.83 5.23 -15.04
CA PRO A 60 -7.74 4.46 -13.79
C PRO A 60 -9.13 4.28 -13.16
N GLY A 61 -9.94 3.38 -13.71
CA GLY A 61 -11.28 3.10 -13.19
C GLY A 61 -12.13 2.23 -14.10
N THR A 62 -11.83 2.23 -15.40
CA THR A 62 -12.58 1.42 -16.36
C THR A 62 -11.98 0.01 -16.47
N PRO A 63 -12.79 -1.06 -16.34
CA PRO A 63 -12.33 -2.42 -16.60
C PRO A 63 -11.82 -2.57 -18.03
N ASP A 64 -10.55 -2.96 -18.19
CA ASP A 64 -9.92 -3.29 -19.47
C ASP A 64 -9.49 -4.77 -19.47
N PRO A 65 -10.10 -5.63 -20.32
CA PRO A 65 -9.74 -7.04 -20.39
C PRO A 65 -8.29 -7.28 -20.87
N ARG A 66 -7.66 -6.30 -21.52
CA ARG A 66 -6.25 -6.39 -21.93
C ARG A 66 -5.32 -6.33 -20.73
N ALA A 67 -5.76 -5.83 -19.58
CA ALA A 67 -4.97 -5.76 -18.36
C ALA A 67 -4.45 -7.14 -17.93
N ALA A 68 -5.22 -8.21 -18.16
CA ALA A 68 -4.83 -9.58 -17.88
C ALA A 68 -3.49 -9.98 -18.52
N THR A 69 -3.17 -9.43 -19.70
CA THR A 69 -1.91 -9.71 -20.41
C THR A 69 -0.67 -9.15 -19.72
N ARG A 70 -0.85 -8.16 -18.84
CA ARG A 70 0.23 -7.56 -18.06
C ARG A 70 0.45 -8.22 -16.70
N VAL A 71 -0.53 -8.95 -16.17
CA VAL A 71 -0.37 -9.67 -14.91
C VAL A 71 0.69 -10.76 -15.09
N GLN A 72 1.67 -10.78 -14.20
CA GLN A 72 2.81 -11.70 -14.21
C GLN A 72 2.93 -12.50 -12.91
N SER A 73 2.23 -12.10 -11.84
CA SER A 73 2.36 -12.76 -10.54
C SER A 73 1.50 -14.00 -10.34
N PHE A 74 0.45 -14.15 -11.15
CA PHE A 74 -0.46 -15.29 -11.17
C PHE A 74 -1.16 -15.34 -12.55
N SER A 75 -1.89 -16.43 -12.84
CA SER A 75 -2.70 -16.54 -14.07
C SER A 75 -4.08 -15.91 -13.87
N CYS A 76 -4.55 -15.18 -14.89
CA CYS A 76 -5.89 -14.60 -14.96
C CYS A 76 -6.96 -15.60 -15.45
N ASP A 77 -6.65 -16.89 -15.51
CA ASP A 77 -7.55 -17.94 -15.98
C ASP A 77 -8.29 -18.61 -14.80
N GLY A 78 -9.50 -19.08 -15.05
CA GLY A 78 -10.28 -19.86 -14.10
C GLY A 78 -10.95 -19.04 -12.98
N ALA A 79 -11.15 -19.68 -11.84
CA ALA A 79 -11.82 -19.06 -10.69
C ALA A 79 -10.86 -18.12 -9.94
N LEU A 80 -11.08 -16.82 -10.06
CA LEU A 80 -10.28 -15.78 -9.42
C LEU A 80 -10.94 -15.27 -8.13
N THR A 81 -10.11 -14.90 -7.16
CA THR A 81 -10.54 -14.09 -6.01
C THR A 81 -10.90 -12.68 -6.47
N ALA A 82 -11.69 -11.94 -5.69
CA ALA A 82 -12.08 -10.57 -6.05
C ALA A 82 -10.85 -9.66 -6.30
N SER A 83 -9.79 -9.83 -5.52
CA SER A 83 -8.55 -9.05 -5.67
C SER A 83 -7.81 -9.38 -6.96
N ARG A 84 -7.70 -10.68 -7.30
CA ARG A 84 -7.08 -11.13 -8.54
C ARG A 84 -7.89 -10.72 -9.76
N LEU A 85 -9.22 -10.80 -9.69
CA LEU A 85 -10.11 -10.32 -10.74
C LEU A 85 -9.90 -8.83 -11.03
N LEU A 86 -9.79 -8.01 -9.98
CA LEU A 86 -9.48 -6.58 -10.13
C LEU A 86 -8.14 -6.36 -10.82
N MET A 87 -7.09 -7.08 -10.41
CA MET A 87 -5.78 -6.96 -11.07
C MET A 87 -5.82 -7.40 -12.54
N CYS A 88 -6.62 -8.41 -12.88
CA CYS A 88 -6.77 -8.89 -14.27
C CYS A 88 -7.64 -7.98 -15.15
N THR A 89 -8.42 -7.07 -14.55
CA THR A 89 -9.35 -6.19 -15.26
C THR A 89 -8.98 -4.72 -15.16
N ARG A 90 -7.98 -4.35 -14.37
CA ARG A 90 -7.56 -2.95 -14.19
C ARG A 90 -6.13 -2.76 -14.65
N TRP A 91 -5.94 -1.87 -15.64
CA TRP A 91 -4.64 -1.67 -16.28
C TRP A 91 -3.57 -1.11 -15.33
N ASP A 92 -3.96 -0.21 -14.43
CA ASP A 92 -3.09 0.37 -13.41
C ASP A 92 -2.54 -0.73 -12.47
N LEU A 93 -3.44 -1.57 -11.93
CA LEU A 93 -3.05 -2.67 -11.05
C LEU A 93 -2.24 -3.75 -11.78
N ALA A 94 -2.59 -4.08 -13.01
CA ALA A 94 -1.82 -5.02 -13.83
C ALA A 94 -0.42 -4.49 -14.16
N THR A 95 -0.30 -3.19 -14.42
CA THR A 95 1.00 -2.53 -14.65
C THR A 95 1.84 -2.51 -13.38
N ALA A 96 1.23 -2.25 -12.23
CA ALA A 96 1.90 -2.34 -10.93
C ALA A 96 2.40 -3.76 -10.66
N ASP A 97 1.60 -4.79 -10.96
CA ASP A 97 2.00 -6.20 -10.87
C ASP A 97 3.16 -6.55 -11.80
N TYR A 98 3.11 -6.09 -13.05
CA TYR A 98 4.18 -6.27 -14.01
C TYR A 98 5.52 -5.70 -13.49
N ASN A 99 5.50 -4.47 -12.99
CA ASN A 99 6.67 -3.79 -12.43
C ASN A 99 7.19 -4.50 -11.17
N LEU A 100 6.29 -4.98 -10.32
CA LEU A 100 6.64 -5.81 -9.16
C LEU A 100 7.29 -7.12 -9.61
N ALA A 101 6.78 -7.78 -10.65
CA ALA A 101 7.34 -9.03 -11.15
C ALA A 101 8.74 -8.85 -11.73
N LEU A 102 9.01 -7.74 -12.43
CA LEU A 102 10.37 -7.38 -12.86
C LEU A 102 11.30 -7.16 -11.65
N SER A 103 10.86 -6.38 -10.67
CA SER A 103 11.62 -6.13 -9.43
C SER A 103 11.94 -7.43 -8.70
N TYR A 104 10.97 -8.35 -8.63
CA TYR A 104 11.13 -9.66 -8.01
C TYR A 104 12.11 -10.58 -8.75
N LYS A 105 12.07 -10.60 -10.09
CA LYS A 105 13.04 -11.36 -10.88
C LYS A 105 14.46 -10.87 -10.59
N ASN A 106 14.66 -9.55 -10.55
CA ASN A 106 15.95 -8.95 -10.19
C ASN A 106 16.36 -9.29 -8.75
N ALA A 107 15.44 -9.18 -7.80
CA ALA A 107 15.70 -9.53 -6.40
C ALA A 107 16.08 -11.01 -6.24
N LEU A 108 15.45 -11.93 -6.99
CA LEU A 108 15.79 -13.36 -6.97
C LEU A 108 17.22 -13.65 -7.42
N VAL A 109 17.74 -12.90 -8.40
CA VAL A 109 19.12 -13.06 -8.89
C VAL A 109 20.13 -12.61 -7.83
N ARG A 110 19.81 -11.56 -7.06
CA ARG A 110 20.71 -10.97 -6.05
C ARG A 110 20.58 -11.60 -4.66
N ALA A 111 19.46 -12.26 -4.38
CA ALA A 111 19.14 -12.76 -3.05
C ALA A 111 20.12 -13.86 -2.59
N ARG A 112 20.71 -13.68 -1.40
CA ARG A 112 21.51 -14.73 -0.74
C ARG A 112 20.70 -16.00 -0.46
N ASN A 113 19.39 -15.85 -0.21
CA ASN A 113 18.47 -16.96 0.02
C ASN A 113 17.23 -16.86 -0.88
N PRO A 114 17.30 -17.33 -2.14
CA PRO A 114 16.19 -17.23 -3.09
C PRO A 114 14.98 -18.09 -2.67
N ARG A 115 15.20 -19.14 -1.87
CA ARG A 115 14.11 -19.99 -1.35
C ARG A 115 13.23 -19.23 -0.36
N ALA A 116 13.84 -18.44 0.53
CA ALA A 116 13.10 -17.58 1.46
C ALA A 116 12.27 -16.52 0.72
N LEU A 117 12.84 -15.90 -0.32
CA LEU A 117 12.14 -14.90 -1.13
C LEU A 117 10.96 -15.49 -1.92
N ARG A 118 11.05 -16.73 -2.41
CA ARG A 118 9.90 -17.46 -2.99
C ARG A 118 8.79 -17.72 -1.98
N ARG A 119 9.13 -18.11 -0.75
CA ARG A 119 8.14 -18.28 0.32
C ARG A 119 7.46 -16.97 0.68
N ALA A 120 8.22 -15.89 0.79
CA ALA A 120 7.68 -14.55 1.04
C ALA A 120 6.68 -14.12 -0.05
N ARG A 121 7.00 -14.37 -1.33
CA ARG A 121 6.06 -14.10 -2.45
C ARG A 121 4.79 -14.94 -2.38
N ALA A 122 4.90 -16.22 -2.01
CA ALA A 122 3.72 -17.08 -1.85
C ALA A 122 2.80 -16.59 -0.72
N LEU A 123 3.37 -16.19 0.42
CA LEU A 123 2.61 -15.61 1.53
C LEU A 123 1.97 -14.26 1.15
N TRP A 124 2.70 -13.42 0.40
CA TRP A 124 2.16 -12.16 -0.11
C TRP A 124 0.94 -12.37 -1.02
N LEU A 125 0.96 -13.38 -1.90
CA LEU A 125 -0.18 -13.74 -2.75
C LEU A 125 -1.40 -14.20 -1.92
N GLN A 126 -1.20 -14.96 -0.85
CA GLN A 126 -2.30 -15.34 0.05
C GLN A 126 -2.92 -14.13 0.75
N GLN A 127 -2.08 -13.18 1.16
CA GLN A 127 -2.57 -11.94 1.79
C GLN A 127 -3.31 -11.05 0.79
N LEU A 128 -2.84 -11.00 -0.46
CA LEU A 128 -3.50 -10.30 -1.56
C LEU A 128 -4.94 -10.80 -1.73
N ASP A 129 -5.14 -12.12 -1.71
CA ASP A 129 -6.47 -12.74 -1.85
C ASP A 129 -7.45 -12.34 -0.75
N ALA A 130 -6.96 -11.98 0.43
CA ALA A 130 -7.77 -11.55 1.57
C ALA A 130 -8.20 -10.07 1.51
N LEU A 131 -7.68 -9.27 0.57
CA LEU A 131 -7.99 -7.84 0.48
C LEU A 131 -9.36 -7.54 -0.13
N GLY A 132 -9.94 -8.48 -0.88
CA GLY A 132 -11.24 -8.32 -1.52
C GLY A 132 -11.22 -7.32 -2.68
N GLY A 133 -12.35 -6.63 -2.89
CA GLY A 133 -12.59 -5.73 -4.04
C GLY A 133 -12.06 -4.31 -3.91
N ASP A 134 -11.05 -4.05 -3.08
CA ASP A 134 -10.51 -2.70 -2.84
C ASP A 134 -9.21 -2.48 -3.62
N ALA A 135 -9.32 -1.77 -4.75
CA ALA A 135 -8.18 -1.47 -5.62
C ALA A 135 -7.09 -0.64 -4.93
N ALA A 136 -7.45 0.30 -4.04
CA ALA A 136 -6.48 1.14 -3.36
C ALA A 136 -5.67 0.33 -2.33
N ARG A 137 -6.32 -0.61 -1.63
CA ARG A 137 -5.64 -1.55 -0.74
C ARG A 137 -4.74 -2.51 -1.49
N ILE A 138 -5.19 -3.02 -2.64
CA ILE A 138 -4.38 -3.88 -3.52
C ILE A 138 -3.13 -3.12 -3.98
N GLN A 139 -3.29 -1.90 -4.48
CA GLN A 139 -2.18 -1.05 -4.92
C GLN A 139 -1.15 -0.83 -3.79
N LYS A 140 -1.61 -0.44 -2.59
CA LYS A 140 -0.73 -0.27 -1.42
C LYS A 140 -0.01 -1.57 -1.04
N HIS A 141 -0.66 -2.71 -1.19
CA HIS A 141 -0.09 -4.03 -0.88
C HIS A 141 0.99 -4.44 -1.90
N ILE A 142 0.79 -4.12 -3.19
CA ILE A 142 1.82 -4.28 -4.23
C ILE A 142 3.04 -3.42 -3.92
N GLU A 143 2.83 -2.12 -3.64
CA GLU A 143 3.90 -1.18 -3.33
C GLU A 143 4.69 -1.56 -2.07
N ALA A 144 4.01 -2.02 -1.02
CA ALA A 144 4.67 -2.44 0.22
C ALA A 144 5.61 -3.62 -0.02
N PHE A 145 5.17 -4.62 -0.79
CA PHE A 145 6.02 -5.75 -1.14
C PHE A 145 7.15 -5.34 -2.08
N GLN A 146 6.87 -4.48 -3.07
CA GLN A 146 7.88 -3.94 -3.98
C GLN A 146 8.98 -3.20 -3.22
N ARG A 147 8.62 -2.32 -2.28
CA ARG A 147 9.61 -1.63 -1.42
C ARG A 147 10.46 -2.63 -0.65
N THR A 148 9.85 -3.69 -0.13
CA THR A 148 10.57 -4.70 0.65
C THR A 148 11.60 -5.47 -0.18
N ILE A 149 11.32 -5.75 -1.45
CA ILE A 149 12.23 -6.51 -2.34
C ILE A 149 13.17 -5.64 -3.18
N THR A 150 12.99 -4.31 -3.15
CA THR A 150 13.85 -3.35 -3.85
C THR A 150 14.74 -2.54 -2.90
N ALA A 151 14.34 -2.37 -1.64
CA ALA A 151 15.22 -1.91 -0.55
C ALA A 151 16.23 -3.01 -0.12
N ALA A 152 16.45 -3.95 -1.03
CA ALA A 152 16.95 -5.28 -0.85
C ALA A 152 17.82 -5.63 -2.08
#